data_AF-A0AAE1IWH8-F1
#
_entry.id   AF-A0AAE1IWH8-F1
#
_cell.length_a   1.000
_cell.length_b   1.000
_cell.length_c   1.000
_cell.angle_alpha   90.00
_cell.angle_beta   90.00
_cell.angle_gamma   90.00
#
_symmetry.space_group_name_H-M   'P 1'
#
loop_
_entity.id
_entity.type
_entity.pdbx_description
1 polymer ?
#
loop_
_entity_poly.entity_id
_entity_poly.type
_entity_poly.pdbx_seq_one_letter_code
_entity_poly.pdbx_strand_id
1 'polypeptide(L)'
;MFNQGGGGGGHWEIEEEISLEVQGRHGGSWAASAVAEVEEECLYVGVGKSETSMEALSWTLKHLITSSSTMVYLIHVFPEIKHIPNPLGIGMIPKNQVSAEQIESFEAQERAKRRQLLSKFLQLCSSSQVKVDTILIESDTVAKAILELNAILDIQNLVIGTNKSRKSKSRKGNNGTAEQILQNVPERCRVRIICEGKEVNQQMLTMMSSPSPLVATPNSNDRNDNHQIQTPMPMKEDQDHNQNGSVSCNCFKPMFK
;
A
#
# COMPACT_ATOMS: atom_id res chain seq x y z
N MET A 1 39.70 27.53 -16.65
CA MET A 1 38.28 27.15 -16.47
C MET A 1 38.23 25.66 -16.20
N PHE A 2 37.77 25.23 -15.02
CA PHE A 2 37.44 23.83 -14.75
C PHE A 2 36.14 23.79 -13.96
N ASN A 3 35.10 23.24 -14.60
CA ASN A 3 33.77 23.14 -14.04
C ASN A 3 33.60 21.72 -13.47
N GLN A 4 33.56 21.58 -12.15
CA GLN A 4 33.19 20.31 -11.52
C GLN A 4 31.69 20.34 -11.23
N GLY A 5 30.92 19.59 -12.02
CA GLY A 5 29.48 19.44 -11.81
C GLY A 5 29.20 18.68 -10.52
N GLY A 6 28.26 19.19 -9.72
CA GLY A 6 27.87 18.54 -8.46
C GLY A 6 27.22 17.19 -8.72
N GLY A 7 27.85 16.11 -8.25
CA GLY A 7 27.22 14.80 -8.17
C GLY A 7 26.16 14.80 -7.06
N GLY A 8 24.89 14.75 -7.44
CA GLY A 8 23.77 14.59 -6.51
C GLY A 8 23.73 13.17 -5.94
N GLY A 9 24.64 12.87 -5.02
CA GLY A 9 24.62 11.61 -4.27
C GLY A 9 23.41 11.60 -3.33
N GLY A 10 22.51 10.64 -3.50
CA GLY A 10 21.42 10.41 -2.55
C GLY A 10 22.00 10.01 -1.19
N HIS A 11 21.86 10.89 -0.20
CA HIS A 11 22.29 10.59 1.16
C HIS A 11 21.26 9.69 1.83
N TRP A 12 21.53 8.38 1.82
CA TRP A 12 20.71 7.41 2.55
C TRP A 12 20.97 7.56 4.06
N GLU A 13 20.12 8.32 4.76
CA GLU A 13 20.10 8.34 6.23
C GLU A 13 19.61 6.98 6.74
N ILE A 14 20.55 6.08 7.02
CA ILE A 14 20.30 4.91 7.85
C ILE A 14 20.18 5.40 9.30
N GLU A 15 18.96 5.74 9.73
CA GLU A 15 18.63 5.99 11.15
C GLU A 15 18.77 4.68 11.95
N GLU A 16 20.00 4.28 12.28
CA GLU A 16 20.34 3.07 13.04
C GLU A 16 19.97 3.20 14.54
N GLU A 17 18.70 3.01 14.88
CA GLU A 17 18.26 2.82 16.28
C GLU A 17 17.10 1.82 16.42
N ILE A 18 17.42 0.58 16.82
CA ILE A 18 17.14 0.01 18.16
C ILE A 18 17.57 -1.47 18.15
N SER A 19 18.81 -1.75 18.56
CA SER A 19 19.27 -3.11 18.86
C SER A 19 18.97 -3.48 20.31
N LEU A 20 17.93 -4.28 20.55
CA LEU A 20 17.60 -4.82 21.87
C LEU A 20 18.47 -6.03 22.22
N GLU A 21 19.75 -5.79 22.54
CA GLU A 21 20.67 -6.82 23.01
C GLU A 21 20.31 -7.32 24.43
N VAL A 22 19.91 -8.58 24.54
CA VAL A 22 19.72 -9.27 25.84
C VAL A 22 21.07 -9.75 26.36
N GLN A 23 21.70 -8.98 27.26
CA GLN A 23 23.05 -9.24 27.76
C GLN A 23 23.14 -10.45 28.72
N GLY A 24 23.30 -11.65 28.15
CA GLY A 24 23.63 -12.87 28.88
C GLY A 24 25.11 -12.94 29.27
N ARG A 25 25.46 -12.49 30.49
CA ARG A 25 26.82 -12.64 31.04
C ARG A 25 27.14 -14.09 31.41
N HIS A 26 28.01 -14.76 30.66
CA HIS A 26 28.90 -15.82 31.18
C HIS A 26 30.25 -15.77 30.46
N GLY A 27 31.34 -15.90 31.22
CA GLY A 27 32.71 -15.92 30.68
C GLY A 27 33.25 -17.36 30.60
N GLY A 28 33.92 -17.69 29.51
CA GLY A 28 34.60 -18.97 29.30
C GLY A 28 35.42 -18.95 28.02
N SER A 29 36.65 -19.45 28.07
CA SER A 29 37.51 -19.60 26.89
C SER A 29 37.43 -21.03 26.37
N TRP A 30 37.30 -21.21 25.05
CA TRP A 30 38.27 -21.95 24.23
C TRP A 30 37.88 -21.97 22.73
N ALA A 31 38.80 -22.48 21.90
CA ALA A 31 38.63 -22.99 20.54
C ALA A 31 38.03 -22.06 19.46
N ALA A 32 38.86 -21.73 18.46
CA ALA A 32 38.38 -21.33 17.14
C ALA A 32 37.80 -22.55 16.41
N SER A 33 36.54 -22.88 16.70
CA SER A 33 35.75 -23.79 15.86
C SER A 33 35.37 -23.07 14.56
N ALA A 34 35.32 -23.81 13.45
CA ALA A 34 34.91 -23.23 12.17
C ALA A 34 33.48 -22.68 12.30
N VAL A 35 33.31 -21.37 12.04
CA VAL A 35 31.99 -20.80 11.83
C VAL A 35 31.42 -21.40 10.55
N ALA A 36 30.45 -22.30 10.70
CA ALA A 36 29.50 -22.52 9.63
C ALA A 36 28.79 -21.18 9.43
N GLU A 37 28.89 -20.60 8.23
CA GLU A 37 28.15 -19.40 7.88
C GLU A 37 26.67 -19.76 7.90
N VAL A 38 26.00 -19.41 9.01
CA VAL A 38 24.54 -19.50 9.11
C VAL A 38 24.01 -18.39 8.23
N GLU A 39 23.63 -18.74 7.00
CA GLU A 39 22.88 -17.85 6.12
C GLU A 39 21.62 -17.39 6.88
N GLU A 40 21.62 -16.15 7.37
CA GLU A 40 20.44 -15.57 8.01
C GLU A 40 19.39 -15.36 6.92
N GLU A 41 18.25 -16.08 7.00
CA GLU A 41 17.21 -15.97 5.97
C GLU A 41 16.57 -14.57 6.05
N CYS A 42 16.97 -13.69 5.14
CA CYS A 42 16.45 -12.33 5.06
C CYS A 42 15.10 -12.29 4.33
N LEU A 43 14.05 -11.89 5.05
CA LEU A 43 12.69 -11.71 4.54
C LEU A 43 12.31 -10.22 4.52
N TYR A 44 12.11 -9.68 3.33
CA TYR A 44 11.76 -8.27 3.14
C TYR A 44 10.25 -8.10 3.03
N VAL A 45 9.65 -7.20 3.83
CA VAL A 45 8.20 -6.98 3.86
C VAL A 45 7.89 -5.51 3.58
N GLY A 46 7.16 -5.22 2.50
CA GLY A 46 6.74 -3.87 2.17
C GLY A 46 5.57 -3.40 3.05
N VAL A 47 5.80 -2.39 3.88
CA VAL A 47 4.84 -1.87 4.86
C VAL A 47 4.48 -0.40 4.66
N GLY A 48 3.25 -0.03 5.00
CA GLY A 48 2.76 1.34 4.87
C GLY A 48 1.42 1.58 5.54
N LYS A 49 0.72 2.63 5.09
CA LYS A 49 -0.52 3.14 5.71
C LYS A 49 -1.76 2.26 5.45
N SER A 50 -1.65 1.18 4.67
CA SER A 50 -2.75 0.28 4.34
C SER A 50 -2.80 -0.96 5.24
N GLU A 51 -4.01 -1.41 5.58
CA GLU A 51 -4.30 -2.63 6.34
C GLU A 51 -3.65 -3.88 5.72
N THR A 52 -3.58 -3.96 4.38
CA THR A 52 -2.90 -5.02 3.62
C THR A 52 -1.42 -5.18 4.00
N SER A 53 -0.78 -4.15 4.55
CA SER A 53 0.59 -4.22 5.09
C SER A 53 0.65 -5.09 6.36
N MET A 54 -0.34 -4.94 7.25
CA MET A 54 -0.43 -5.77 8.46
C MET A 54 -0.77 -7.22 8.09
N GLU A 55 -1.61 -7.43 7.08
CA GLU A 55 -1.88 -8.77 6.55
C GLU A 55 -0.63 -9.44 5.98
N ALA A 56 0.17 -8.70 5.19
CA ALA A 56 1.42 -9.18 4.61
C ALA A 56 2.45 -9.56 5.68
N LEU A 57 2.62 -8.73 6.72
CA LEU A 57 3.51 -9.05 7.83
C LEU A 57 2.98 -10.24 8.66
N SER A 58 1.70 -10.26 9.03
CA SER A 58 1.08 -11.36 9.79
C SER A 58 1.17 -12.69 9.03
N TRP A 59 1.02 -12.66 7.71
CA TRP A 59 1.19 -13.83 6.86
C TRP A 59 2.67 -14.27 6.79
N THR A 60 3.60 -13.33 6.65
CA THR A 60 5.05 -13.59 6.67
C THR A 60 5.47 -14.29 7.94
N LEU A 61 5.12 -13.71 9.09
CA LEU A 61 5.46 -14.22 10.42
C LEU A 61 4.88 -15.62 10.68
N LYS A 62 3.71 -15.92 10.12
CA LYS A 62 3.03 -17.22 10.29
C LYS A 62 3.55 -18.34 9.38
N HIS A 63 4.05 -18.02 8.17
CA HIS A 63 4.32 -19.04 7.15
C HIS A 63 5.77 -19.10 6.66
N LEU A 64 6.58 -18.07 6.89
CA LEU A 64 7.96 -18.00 6.39
C LEU A 64 9.04 -18.06 7.48
N ILE A 65 8.69 -17.82 8.75
CA ILE A 65 9.64 -17.93 9.87
C ILE A 65 9.86 -19.42 10.17
N THR A 66 10.88 -20.00 9.56
CA THR A 66 11.27 -21.41 9.76
C THR A 66 12.32 -21.57 10.85
N SER A 67 13.16 -20.55 11.05
CA SER A 67 14.42 -20.64 11.78
C SER A 67 14.59 -19.45 12.74
N SER A 68 15.26 -19.66 13.89
CA SER A 68 15.57 -18.58 14.84
C SER A 68 16.63 -17.58 14.34
N SER A 69 17.30 -17.89 13.23
CA SER A 69 18.20 -17.01 12.48
C SER A 69 17.50 -16.15 11.41
N THR A 70 16.17 -16.27 11.23
CA THR A 70 15.43 -15.49 10.22
C THR A 70 15.43 -14.00 10.58
N MET A 71 15.80 -13.14 9.64
CA MET A 71 15.80 -11.67 9.80
C MET A 71 14.67 -11.05 8.98
N VAL A 72 13.83 -10.21 9.60
CA VAL A 72 12.72 -9.53 8.92
C VAL A 72 13.04 -8.05 8.68
N TYR A 73 13.15 -7.65 7.42
CA TYR A 73 13.36 -6.24 7.03
C TYR A 73 12.04 -5.59 6.65
N LEU A 74 11.57 -4.61 7.43
CA LEU A 74 10.38 -3.82 7.14
C LEU A 74 10.75 -2.67 6.18
N ILE A 75 10.41 -2.78 4.90
CA ILE A 75 10.62 -1.71 3.92
C ILE A 75 9.45 -0.73 3.99
N HIS A 76 9.72 0.52 4.39
CA HIS A 76 8.74 1.59 4.38
C HIS A 76 9.14 2.75 3.46
N VAL A 77 8.43 2.85 2.34
CA VAL A 77 8.55 3.98 1.41
C VAL A 77 7.61 5.11 1.82
N PHE A 78 8.13 6.33 1.95
CA PHE A 78 7.38 7.54 2.28
C PHE A 78 7.60 8.64 1.23
N PRO A 79 6.60 9.51 0.95
CA PRO A 79 6.69 10.50 -0.12
C PRO A 79 7.63 11.66 0.20
N GLU A 80 8.12 12.33 -0.84
CA GLU A 80 9.02 13.49 -0.72
C GLU A 80 8.28 14.74 -0.21
N ILE A 81 8.85 15.43 0.78
CA ILE A 81 8.23 16.66 1.34
C ILE A 81 8.49 17.85 0.40
N LYS A 82 7.65 17.94 -0.65
CA LYS A 82 7.66 19.00 -1.68
C LYS A 82 6.79 20.20 -1.31
N HIS A 83 5.77 19.99 -0.49
CA HIS A 83 4.82 21.01 -0.04
C HIS A 83 4.41 20.80 1.42
N ILE A 84 4.10 21.88 2.12
CA ILE A 84 3.73 21.92 3.53
C ILE A 84 2.32 22.53 3.68
N PRO A 85 1.45 22.04 4.58
CA PRO A 85 0.14 22.64 4.80
C PRO A 85 0.23 24.11 5.22
N ASN A 86 -0.61 24.97 4.65
CA ASN A 86 -0.68 26.38 5.03
C ASN A 86 -1.12 26.51 6.50
N PRO A 87 -0.40 27.26 7.37
CA PRO A 87 -0.82 27.52 8.75
C PRO A 87 -2.21 28.17 8.88
N LEU A 88 -2.68 28.87 7.85
CA LEU A 88 -4.03 29.44 7.77
C LEU A 88 -5.11 28.43 7.33
N GLY A 89 -4.76 27.14 7.18
CA GLY A 89 -5.66 26.05 6.77
C GLY A 89 -6.00 26.02 5.27
N ILE A 90 -5.58 27.02 4.49
CA ILE A 90 -5.95 27.17 3.08
C ILE A 90 -4.84 26.64 2.17
N GLY A 91 -4.97 25.37 1.78
CA GLY A 91 -4.12 24.74 0.76
C GLY A 91 -2.71 24.35 1.24
N MET A 92 -1.82 24.15 0.27
CA MET A 92 -0.44 23.69 0.45
C MET A 92 0.53 24.74 -0.10
N ILE A 93 1.63 25.00 0.60
CA ILE A 93 2.69 25.94 0.22
C ILE A 93 3.91 25.12 -0.26
N PRO A 94 4.53 25.45 -1.42
CA PRO A 94 5.78 24.81 -1.85
C PRO A 94 6.91 24.97 -0.81
N LYS A 95 7.71 23.92 -0.58
CA LYS A 95 8.77 23.91 0.45
C LYS A 95 9.77 25.08 0.32
N ASN A 96 10.01 25.60 -0.88
CA ASN A 96 10.88 26.76 -1.12
C ASN A 96 10.24 28.14 -0.83
N GLN A 97 9.01 28.18 -0.32
CA GLN A 97 8.30 29.41 0.09
C GLN A 97 8.00 29.43 1.60
N VAL A 98 8.58 28.51 2.37
CA VAL A 98 8.32 28.27 3.80
C VAL A 98 9.62 28.51 4.60
N SER A 99 9.53 28.93 5.87
CA SER A 99 10.74 29.13 6.69
C SER A 99 11.40 27.81 7.06
N ALA A 100 12.73 27.82 7.32
CA ALA A 100 13.46 26.62 7.72
C ALA A 100 12.88 25.96 8.98
N GLU A 101 12.50 26.75 9.99
CA GLU A 101 11.82 26.30 11.21
C GLU A 101 10.48 25.60 10.93
N GLN A 102 9.67 26.15 10.00
CA GLN A 102 8.39 25.54 9.60
C GLN A 102 8.59 24.25 8.79
N ILE A 103 9.66 24.16 7.99
CA ILE A 103 10.07 22.95 7.28
C ILE A 103 10.47 21.86 8.29
N GLU A 104 11.41 22.18 9.18
CA GLU A 104 11.93 21.26 10.20
C GLU A 104 10.81 20.76 11.13
N SER A 105 9.94 21.66 11.58
CA SER A 105 8.78 21.32 12.42
C SER A 105 7.81 20.35 11.71
N PHE A 106 7.54 20.54 10.42
CA PHE A 106 6.70 19.64 9.63
C PHE A 106 7.37 18.29 9.36
N GLU A 107 8.68 18.29 9.08
CA GLU A 107 9.47 17.08 8.86
C GLU A 107 9.60 16.24 10.15
N ALA A 108 9.77 16.88 11.30
CA ALA A 108 9.68 16.25 12.60
C ALA A 108 8.28 15.66 12.85
N GLN A 109 7.21 16.35 12.43
CA GLN A 109 5.83 15.86 12.56
C GLN A 109 5.57 14.62 11.69
N GLU A 110 6.03 14.60 10.44
CA GLU A 110 5.91 13.41 9.58
C GLU A 110 6.82 12.26 10.06
N ARG A 111 8.04 12.55 10.54
CA ARG A 111 8.93 11.55 11.18
C ARG A 111 8.27 10.93 12.42
N ALA A 112 7.58 11.72 13.25
CA ALA A 112 6.82 11.22 14.40
C ALA A 112 5.63 10.33 13.97
N LYS A 113 4.84 10.74 12.97
CA LYS A 113 3.77 9.92 12.40
C LYS A 113 4.30 8.62 11.78
N ARG A 114 5.47 8.65 11.14
CA ARG A 114 6.18 7.49 10.59
C ARG A 114 6.56 6.50 11.70
N ARG A 115 7.18 6.97 12.79
CA ARG A 115 7.53 6.15 13.96
C ARG A 115 6.28 5.55 14.63
N GLN A 116 5.17 6.30 14.73
CA GLN A 116 3.88 5.79 15.26
C GLN A 116 3.19 4.77 14.33
N LEU A 117 3.42 4.84 13.02
CA LEU A 117 2.97 3.83 12.07
C LEU A 117 3.78 2.53 12.22
N LEU A 118 5.11 2.66 12.23
CA LEU A 118 6.07 1.55 12.27
C LEU A 118 6.03 0.75 13.57
N SER A 119 5.80 1.42 14.71
CA SER A 119 5.75 0.76 16.02
C SER A 119 4.74 -0.39 16.09
N LYS A 120 3.64 -0.33 15.33
CA LYS A 120 2.64 -1.42 15.24
C LYS A 120 3.18 -2.69 14.58
N PHE A 121 4.02 -2.52 13.55
CA PHE A 121 4.68 -3.63 12.85
C PHE A 121 5.79 -4.22 13.72
N LEU A 122 6.60 -3.35 14.34
CA LEU A 122 7.67 -3.75 15.27
C LEU A 122 7.11 -4.48 16.51
N GLN A 123 5.95 -4.04 17.05
CA GLN A 123 5.25 -4.74 18.13
C GLN A 123 4.80 -6.15 17.72
N LEU A 124 4.33 -6.33 16.48
CA LEU A 124 3.93 -7.65 15.96
C LEU A 124 5.13 -8.58 15.74
N CYS A 125 6.25 -8.06 15.24
CA CYS A 125 7.51 -8.81 15.15
C CYS A 125 8.03 -9.21 16.54
N SER A 126 8.04 -8.27 17.49
CA SER A 126 8.47 -8.50 18.88
C SER A 126 7.60 -9.54 19.60
N SER A 127 6.28 -9.50 19.44
CA SER A 127 5.37 -10.53 19.99
C SER A 127 5.51 -11.90 19.30
N SER A 128 6.11 -11.94 18.11
CA SER A 128 6.45 -13.16 17.37
C SER A 128 7.90 -13.63 17.61
N GLN A 129 8.65 -12.95 18.48
CA GLN A 129 10.04 -13.25 18.84
C GLN A 129 11.04 -13.34 17.67
N VAL A 130 10.79 -12.64 16.56
CA VAL A 130 11.71 -12.58 15.41
C VAL A 130 12.71 -11.43 15.52
N LYS A 131 13.88 -11.57 14.90
CA LYS A 131 14.74 -10.41 14.61
C LYS A 131 14.02 -9.51 13.58
N VAL A 132 14.07 -8.20 13.79
CA VAL A 132 13.45 -7.23 12.88
C VAL A 132 14.29 -5.96 12.78
N ASP A 133 14.39 -5.43 11.57
CA ASP A 133 14.99 -4.14 11.25
C ASP A 133 14.11 -3.36 10.24
N THR A 134 14.35 -2.08 10.02
CA THR A 134 13.48 -1.19 9.22
C THR A 134 14.26 -0.37 8.20
N ILE A 135 13.94 -0.58 6.92
CA ILE A 135 14.52 0.17 5.80
C ILE A 135 13.56 1.31 5.41
N LEU A 136 14.01 2.55 5.59
CA LEU A 136 13.25 3.76 5.25
C LEU A 136 13.71 4.33 3.91
N ILE A 137 12.79 4.64 2.99
CA ILE A 137 13.11 5.21 1.67
C ILE A 137 12.20 6.40 1.36
N GLU A 138 12.79 7.55 1.06
CA GLU A 138 12.05 8.70 0.53
C GLU A 138 11.82 8.54 -0.98
N SER A 139 10.56 8.38 -1.40
CA SER A 139 10.15 8.35 -2.81
C SER A 139 8.63 8.48 -2.95
N ASP A 140 8.18 9.26 -3.94
CA ASP A 140 6.78 9.30 -4.36
C ASP A 140 6.30 8.00 -5.04
N THR A 141 7.22 7.09 -5.39
CA THR A 141 6.95 5.90 -6.22
C THR A 141 7.39 4.58 -5.57
N VAL A 142 6.51 3.99 -4.76
CA VAL A 142 6.75 2.75 -3.99
C VAL A 142 7.34 1.60 -4.82
N ALA A 143 6.81 1.33 -6.01
CA ALA A 143 7.31 0.25 -6.87
C ALA A 143 8.75 0.50 -7.33
N LYS A 144 9.06 1.73 -7.78
CA LYS A 144 10.40 2.13 -8.21
C LYS A 144 11.41 2.03 -7.06
N ALA A 145 11.06 2.56 -5.89
CA ALA A 145 11.92 2.54 -4.70
C ALA A 145 12.28 1.11 -4.26
N ILE A 146 11.33 0.17 -4.32
CA ILE A 146 11.58 -1.24 -3.98
C ILE A 146 12.45 -1.93 -5.05
N LEU A 147 12.29 -1.60 -6.33
CA LEU A 147 13.13 -2.13 -7.41
C LEU A 147 14.57 -1.58 -7.36
N GLU A 148 14.73 -0.29 -7.03
CA GLU A 148 16.05 0.32 -6.80
C GLU A 148 16.74 -0.28 -5.55
N LEU A 149 16.01 -0.54 -4.47
CA LEU A 149 16.53 -1.28 -3.31
C LEU A 149 16.94 -2.72 -3.68
N ASN A 150 16.13 -3.43 -4.47
CA ASN A 150 16.47 -4.78 -4.94
C ASN A 150 17.77 -4.79 -5.76
N ALA A 151 18.01 -3.77 -6.58
CA ALA A 151 19.23 -3.65 -7.37
C ALA A 151 20.50 -3.39 -6.51
N ILE A 152 20.33 -2.93 -5.28
CA ILE A 152 21.42 -2.67 -4.32
C ILE A 152 21.66 -3.88 -3.41
N LEU A 153 20.60 -4.57 -2.95
CA LEU A 153 20.66 -5.62 -1.92
C LEU A 153 20.50 -7.07 -2.44
N ASP A 154 20.24 -7.27 -3.75
CA ASP A 154 19.84 -8.56 -4.35
C ASP A 154 18.78 -9.31 -3.51
N ILE A 155 17.62 -8.67 -3.32
CA ILE A 155 16.56 -9.19 -2.43
C ILE A 155 16.03 -10.53 -2.94
N GLN A 156 16.21 -11.59 -2.13
CA GLN A 156 15.81 -12.96 -2.48
C GLN A 156 14.34 -13.26 -2.17
N ASN A 157 13.81 -12.73 -1.07
CA ASN A 157 12.43 -12.94 -0.60
C ASN A 157 11.77 -11.58 -0.33
N LEU A 158 10.74 -11.24 -1.11
CA LEU A 158 9.95 -10.01 -0.92
C LEU A 158 8.48 -10.35 -0.72
N VAL A 159 7.84 -9.78 0.31
CA VAL A 159 6.41 -9.95 0.58
C VAL A 159 5.71 -8.59 0.57
N ILE A 160 4.62 -8.47 -0.19
CA ILE A 160 3.88 -7.21 -0.35
C ILE A 160 2.37 -7.42 -0.32
N GLY A 161 1.67 -6.51 0.38
CA GLY A 161 0.22 -6.55 0.55
C GLY A 161 -0.55 -5.82 -0.57
N THR A 162 -1.60 -6.44 -1.10
CA THR A 162 -2.51 -5.86 -2.10
C THR A 162 -3.98 -6.05 -1.69
N ASN A 163 -4.91 -5.38 -2.38
CA ASN A 163 -6.35 -5.45 -2.14
C ASN A 163 -7.08 -5.96 -3.40
N LYS A 164 -8.15 -6.74 -3.24
CA LYS A 164 -8.94 -7.31 -4.36
C LYS A 164 -9.64 -6.26 -5.23
N SER A 165 -9.79 -5.04 -4.73
CA SER A 165 -10.31 -3.91 -5.48
C SER A 165 -9.67 -2.62 -4.95
N ARG A 166 -9.44 -1.58 -5.76
CA ARG A 166 -10.10 -1.22 -7.01
C ARG A 166 -9.05 -0.82 -8.05
N LYS A 167 -9.40 -0.92 -9.34
CA LYS A 167 -8.74 -0.13 -10.39
C LYS A 167 -8.60 1.31 -9.90
N SER A 168 -7.38 1.87 -9.93
CA SER A 168 -7.24 3.30 -9.69
C SER A 168 -8.10 4.03 -10.73
N LYS A 169 -8.84 5.08 -10.33
CA LYS A 169 -9.65 5.86 -11.29
C LYS A 169 -8.80 6.78 -12.17
N SER A 170 -7.48 6.57 -12.20
CA SER A 170 -6.58 7.20 -13.17
C SER A 170 -6.94 6.72 -14.57
N ARG A 171 -7.18 7.65 -15.50
CA ARG A 171 -7.45 7.34 -16.92
C ARG A 171 -6.13 7.11 -17.67
N LYS A 172 -5.36 6.13 -17.22
CA LYS A 172 -4.11 5.65 -17.82
C LYS A 172 -3.88 4.19 -17.38
N GLY A 173 -3.26 3.38 -18.23
CA GLY A 173 -2.98 1.96 -17.95
C GLY A 173 -1.85 1.75 -16.94
N ASN A 174 -2.01 2.29 -15.74
CA ASN A 174 -1.02 2.16 -14.67
C ASN A 174 -1.37 0.95 -13.80
N ASN A 175 -0.60 -0.12 -14.00
CA ASN A 175 -0.63 -1.37 -13.23
C ASN A 175 -0.50 -1.12 -11.72
N GLY A 176 -1.02 -2.03 -10.89
CA GLY A 176 -0.93 -1.89 -9.43
C GLY A 176 0.52 -1.92 -8.91
N THR A 177 0.83 -1.35 -7.75
CA THR A 177 2.20 -1.37 -7.16
C THR A 177 2.80 -2.77 -7.14
N ALA A 178 2.02 -3.76 -6.71
CA ALA A 178 2.40 -5.17 -6.67
C ALA A 178 2.70 -5.76 -8.06
N GLU A 179 1.92 -5.37 -9.07
CA GLU A 179 2.06 -5.81 -10.45
C GLU A 179 3.27 -5.15 -11.14
N GLN A 180 3.53 -3.86 -10.87
CA GLN A 180 4.73 -3.15 -11.34
C GLN A 180 6.01 -3.80 -10.78
N ILE A 181 6.04 -4.15 -9.49
CA ILE A 181 7.18 -4.86 -8.88
C ILE A 181 7.35 -6.22 -9.55
N LEU A 182 6.30 -7.04 -9.59
CA LEU A 182 6.33 -8.40 -10.15
C LEU A 182 6.71 -8.46 -11.64
N GLN A 183 6.53 -7.37 -12.40
CA GLN A 183 6.90 -7.26 -13.82
C GLN A 183 8.34 -6.79 -14.08
N ASN A 184 9.03 -6.23 -13.08
CA ASN A 184 10.34 -5.57 -13.27
C ASN A 184 11.44 -6.06 -12.30
N VAL A 185 11.09 -6.90 -11.33
CA VAL A 185 12.05 -7.52 -10.40
C VAL A 185 12.84 -8.63 -11.11
N PRO A 186 14.13 -8.88 -10.77
CA PRO A 186 14.87 -10.01 -11.34
C PRO A 186 14.22 -11.36 -11.01
N GLU A 187 14.31 -12.33 -11.94
CA GLU A 187 13.71 -13.68 -11.80
C GLU A 187 14.14 -14.43 -10.52
N ARG A 188 15.31 -14.08 -9.97
CA ARG A 188 15.85 -14.63 -8.72
C ARG A 188 15.07 -14.19 -7.47
N CYS A 189 14.39 -13.04 -7.51
CA CYS A 189 13.61 -12.53 -6.38
C CYS A 189 12.25 -13.24 -6.29
N ARG A 190 12.04 -14.00 -5.21
CA ARG A 190 10.74 -14.60 -4.90
C ARG A 190 9.80 -13.57 -4.28
N VAL A 191 9.04 -12.88 -5.14
CA VAL A 191 7.96 -11.98 -4.71
C VAL A 191 6.69 -12.76 -4.37
N ARG A 192 6.19 -12.59 -3.14
CA ARG A 192 4.92 -13.13 -2.65
C ARG A 192 3.89 -12.01 -2.47
N ILE A 193 2.72 -12.17 -3.05
CA ILE A 193 1.64 -11.18 -3.02
C ILE A 193 0.57 -11.61 -2.03
N ILE A 194 0.31 -10.83 -0.99
CA ILE A 194 -0.67 -11.17 0.07
C ILE A 194 -1.92 -10.32 -0.09
N CYS A 195 -3.10 -10.94 -0.03
CA CYS A 195 -4.39 -10.25 -0.15
C CYS A 195 -5.44 -10.95 0.73
N GLU A 196 -6.09 -10.21 1.64
CA GLU A 196 -7.04 -10.78 2.62
C GLU A 196 -6.43 -11.95 3.40
N GLY A 197 -5.19 -11.76 3.87
CA GLY A 197 -4.44 -12.74 4.65
C GLY A 197 -4.04 -14.02 3.90
N LYS A 198 -4.04 -14.03 2.56
CA LYS A 198 -3.68 -15.20 1.72
C LYS A 198 -2.69 -14.82 0.62
N GLU A 199 -1.76 -15.72 0.31
CA GLU A 199 -0.89 -15.61 -0.86
C GLU A 199 -1.71 -15.81 -2.14
N VAL A 200 -1.57 -14.89 -3.12
CA VAL A 200 -2.23 -14.94 -4.42
C VAL A 200 -1.20 -15.01 -5.54
N ASN A 201 -1.44 -15.86 -6.53
CA ASN A 201 -0.54 -16.01 -7.69
C ASN A 201 -0.80 -14.93 -8.76
N GLN A 202 0.11 -14.81 -9.73
CA GLN A 202 0.04 -13.81 -10.80
C GLN A 202 -1.27 -13.91 -11.64
N GLN A 203 -1.77 -15.12 -11.87
CA GLN A 203 -3.04 -15.33 -12.59
C GLN A 203 -4.22 -14.75 -11.80
N MET A 204 -4.30 -15.03 -10.50
CA MET A 204 -5.35 -14.50 -9.62
C MET A 204 -5.26 -12.97 -9.50
N LEU A 205 -4.04 -12.42 -9.38
CA LEU A 205 -3.80 -10.97 -9.38
C LEU A 205 -4.28 -10.30 -10.69
N THR A 206 -4.05 -10.95 -11.83
CA THR A 206 -4.53 -10.48 -13.14
C THR A 206 -6.06 -10.54 -13.23
N MET A 207 -6.68 -11.61 -12.73
CA MET A 207 -8.14 -11.74 -12.66
C MET A 207 -8.78 -10.67 -11.75
N MET A 208 -8.15 -10.34 -10.61
CA MET A 208 -8.57 -9.25 -9.71
C MET A 208 -8.45 -7.86 -10.37
N SER A 209 -7.50 -7.68 -11.29
CA SER A 209 -7.28 -6.42 -12.02
C SER A 209 -8.21 -6.25 -13.23
N SER A 210 -8.70 -7.36 -13.79
CA SER A 210 -9.65 -7.39 -14.92
C SER A 210 -11.02 -6.81 -14.54
N PRO A 211 -11.74 -6.11 -15.44
CA PRO A 211 -13.18 -5.97 -15.28
C PRO A 211 -13.83 -7.35 -15.50
N SER A 212 -14.72 -7.78 -14.60
CA SER A 212 -15.66 -8.85 -14.92
C SER A 212 -16.48 -8.43 -16.16
N PRO A 213 -16.71 -9.33 -17.14
CA PRO A 213 -17.60 -9.01 -18.25
C PRO A 213 -19.01 -8.77 -17.72
N LEU A 214 -19.68 -7.72 -18.20
CA LEU A 214 -21.09 -7.52 -17.95
C LEU A 214 -21.86 -8.67 -18.61
N VAL A 215 -22.57 -9.47 -17.81
CA VAL A 215 -23.44 -10.53 -18.33
C VAL A 215 -24.61 -9.86 -19.05
N ALA A 216 -24.53 -9.83 -20.38
CA ALA A 216 -25.65 -9.41 -21.22
C ALA A 216 -26.76 -10.47 -21.11
N THR A 217 -27.89 -10.11 -20.51
CA THR A 217 -29.07 -10.98 -20.45
C THR A 217 -29.64 -11.18 -21.85
N PRO A 218 -29.79 -12.41 -22.37
CA PRO A 218 -30.36 -12.66 -23.69
C PRO A 218 -31.85 -12.31 -23.69
N ASN A 219 -32.25 -11.26 -24.42
CA ASN A 219 -33.65 -10.88 -24.54
C ASN A 219 -34.31 -11.68 -25.69
N SER A 220 -35.19 -12.62 -25.33
CA SER A 220 -35.90 -13.55 -26.22
C SER A 220 -37.15 -14.06 -25.48
N ASN A 221 -38.36 -14.14 -26.04
CA ASN A 221 -38.79 -14.11 -27.46
C ASN A 221 -40.13 -13.36 -27.67
N ASP A 222 -40.47 -13.13 -28.94
CA ASP A 222 -41.80 -12.71 -29.46
C ASP A 222 -42.92 -13.76 -29.26
N ARG A 223 -44.18 -13.28 -29.09
CA ARG A 223 -45.50 -13.84 -29.54
C ARG A 223 -45.94 -15.22 -28.99
N ASN A 224 -47.22 -15.55 -28.72
CA ASN A 224 -48.54 -14.87 -28.85
C ASN A 224 -49.53 -15.46 -27.78
N ASP A 225 -50.87 -15.51 -27.77
CA ASP A 225 -51.99 -15.22 -28.71
C ASP A 225 -53.34 -14.93 -27.95
N ASN A 226 -54.48 -15.07 -28.64
CA ASN A 226 -55.92 -14.97 -28.30
C ASN A 226 -56.50 -16.06 -27.33
N HIS A 227 -57.72 -16.00 -26.75
CA HIS A 227 -58.90 -15.09 -26.84
C HIS A 227 -59.86 -15.19 -25.60
N GLN A 228 -61.01 -14.46 -25.64
CA GLN A 228 -62.30 -14.65 -24.90
C GLN A 228 -62.63 -13.85 -23.59
N ILE A 229 -62.98 -12.57 -23.77
CA ILE A 229 -64.26 -11.90 -23.41
C ILE A 229 -65.05 -12.33 -22.14
N GLN A 230 -65.25 -11.42 -21.16
CA GLN A 230 -66.58 -10.92 -20.70
C GLN A 230 -66.48 -9.72 -19.71
N THR A 231 -67.51 -8.85 -19.72
CA THR A 231 -67.67 -7.64 -18.86
C THR A 231 -69.16 -7.43 -18.55
N PRO A 232 -69.55 -6.88 -17.37
CA PRO A 232 -69.76 -5.42 -17.28
C PRO A 232 -69.44 -4.77 -15.90
N MET A 233 -69.36 -3.43 -15.86
CA MET A 233 -69.35 -2.61 -14.62
C MET A 233 -70.80 -2.21 -14.21
N PRO A 234 -71.01 -1.60 -13.01
CA PRO A 234 -71.14 -0.13 -12.99
C PRO A 234 -70.73 0.62 -11.69
N MET A 235 -69.96 1.72 -11.83
CA MET A 235 -69.83 2.93 -10.95
C MET A 235 -69.29 2.72 -9.50
N LYS A 236 -68.70 3.68 -8.77
CA LYS A 236 -68.63 5.18 -8.75
C LYS A 236 -67.17 5.64 -8.42
N GLU A 237 -66.61 6.72 -8.99
CA GLU A 237 -66.66 8.14 -8.53
C GLU A 237 -65.92 8.35 -7.17
N ASP A 238 -64.91 9.20 -6.94
CA ASP A 238 -63.99 10.08 -7.73
C ASP A 238 -62.81 10.49 -6.78
N GLN A 239 -61.71 11.24 -7.04
CA GLN A 239 -61.07 12.03 -8.13
C GLN A 239 -59.52 12.00 -7.85
N ASP A 240 -58.60 11.89 -8.81
CA ASP A 240 -57.96 12.91 -9.69
C ASP A 240 -56.97 13.92 -9.03
N HIS A 241 -55.66 13.84 -9.40
CA HIS A 241 -54.81 14.97 -9.90
C HIS A 241 -53.33 14.60 -10.18
N ASN A 242 -53.12 13.94 -11.32
CA ASN A 242 -52.37 14.47 -12.48
C ASN A 242 -50.93 15.10 -12.40
N GLN A 243 -50.06 14.63 -13.32
CA GLN A 243 -48.90 15.27 -13.99
C GLN A 243 -47.61 15.73 -13.24
N ASN A 244 -46.57 14.87 -13.33
CA ASN A 244 -45.40 15.04 -14.21
C ASN A 244 -44.73 16.44 -14.36
N GLY A 245 -43.45 16.60 -13.94
CA GLY A 245 -42.66 17.78 -14.32
C GLY A 245 -41.25 17.94 -13.72
N SER A 246 -40.25 18.12 -14.61
CA SER A 246 -38.91 18.73 -14.45
C SER A 246 -38.03 18.47 -13.21
N VAL A 247 -36.81 18.00 -13.48
CA VAL A 247 -35.62 18.19 -12.61
C VAL A 247 -35.28 19.67 -12.41
N SER A 248 -34.72 20.02 -11.26
CA SER A 248 -34.03 21.30 -11.00
C SER A 248 -33.06 21.15 -9.81
N CYS A 249 -31.77 20.99 -10.09
CA CYS A 249 -30.73 20.87 -9.06
C CYS A 249 -30.16 22.25 -8.68
N ASN A 250 -30.44 22.76 -7.47
CA ASN A 250 -29.95 24.06 -7.01
C ASN A 250 -29.44 24.00 -5.56
N CYS A 251 -28.11 23.85 -5.38
CA CYS A 251 -27.44 23.91 -4.08
C CYS A 251 -26.20 24.81 -4.15
N PHE A 252 -26.39 26.13 -4.17
CA PHE A 252 -25.28 27.09 -4.05
C PHE A 252 -25.72 28.40 -3.38
N LYS A 253 -25.31 28.63 -2.13
CA LYS A 253 -25.23 29.95 -1.49
C LYS A 253 -24.12 29.94 -0.42
N PRO A 254 -23.07 30.76 -0.53
CA PRO A 254 -22.24 31.12 0.62
C PRO A 254 -22.95 32.18 1.47
N MET A 255 -22.53 32.33 2.72
CA MET A 255 -22.83 33.52 3.53
C MET A 255 -21.53 34.08 4.10
N PHE A 256 -21.27 35.35 3.81
CA PHE A 256 -20.34 36.18 4.57
C PHE A 256 -21.11 36.97 5.63
N LYS A 257 -20.44 37.36 6.71
CA LYS A 257 -20.89 38.37 7.66
C LYS A 257 -19.66 38.99 8.35
#